data_AF-A0A7C2YUD3-F1
#
_entry.id   AF-A0A7C2YUD3-F1
#
_cell.length_a   1.000
_cell.length_b   1.000
_cell.length_c   1.000
_cell.angle_alpha   90.00
_cell.angle_beta   90.00
_cell.angle_gamma   90.00
#
_symmetry.space_group_name_H-M   'P 1'
#
loop_
_entity.id
_entity.type
_entity.pdbx_description
1 polymer ?
#
loop_
_entity_poly.entity_id
_entity_poly.type
_entity_poly.pdbx_seq_one_letter_code
_entity_poly.pdbx_strand_id
1 'polypeptide(L)'
;MILSRDFIAYMARELVKRLTASQMFETRTPEALVERIRLALLEELSIEDRVNEEVRQILSQYSDEMRRSGVSYQEMFKKVKNQIARERKLILR
;
A
#
# COMPACT_ATOMS: atom_id res chain seq x y z
N MET A 1 2.90 0.98 -9.17
CA MET A 1 2.42 1.96 -10.20
C MET A 1 1.99 3.21 -9.48
N ILE A 2 2.55 4.37 -9.79
CA ILE A 2 2.21 5.62 -9.10
C ILE A 2 0.95 6.19 -9.76
N LEU A 3 -0.20 6.06 -9.10
CA LEU A 3 -1.40 6.79 -9.50
C LEU A 3 -1.26 8.26 -9.09
N SER A 4 -1.65 9.18 -9.96
CA SER A 4 -1.63 10.61 -9.61
C SER A 4 -2.66 10.91 -8.52
N ARG A 5 -2.36 11.87 -7.66
CA ARG A 5 -3.26 12.30 -6.57
C ARG A 5 -4.62 12.75 -7.11
N ASP A 6 -4.62 13.42 -8.25
CA ASP A 6 -5.84 13.90 -8.91
C ASP A 6 -6.69 12.73 -9.42
N PHE A 7 -6.06 11.68 -9.95
CA PHE A 7 -6.77 10.50 -10.40
C PHE A 7 -7.39 9.74 -9.22
N ILE A 8 -6.69 9.63 -8.09
CA ILE A 8 -7.23 9.00 -6.87
C ILE A 8 -8.43 9.80 -6.34
N ALA A 9 -8.35 11.13 -6.32
CA ALA A 9 -9.45 12.00 -5.91
C ALA A 9 -10.65 11.91 -6.87
N TYR A 10 -10.39 11.77 -8.18
CA TYR A 10 -11.43 11.50 -9.17
C TYR A 10 -12.10 10.14 -8.92
N MET A 11 -11.32 9.07 -8.73
CA MET A 11 -11.86 7.73 -8.47
C MET A 11 -12.70 7.67 -7.20
N ALA A 12 -12.26 8.31 -6.11
CA ALA A 12 -13.02 8.35 -4.86
C ALA A 12 -14.40 8.99 -5.06
N ARG A 13 -14.46 10.11 -5.81
CA ARG A 13 -15.73 10.79 -6.15
C ARG A 13 -16.64 9.91 -6.99
N GLU A 14 -16.10 9.33 -8.05
CA GLU A 14 -16.88 8.50 -8.98
C GLU A 14 -17.42 7.25 -8.29
N LEU A 15 -16.65 6.66 -7.36
CA LEU A 15 -17.07 5.51 -6.58
C LEU A 15 -18.24 5.84 -5.64
N VAL A 16 -18.16 6.95 -4.89
CA VAL A 16 -19.29 7.40 -4.04
C VAL A 16 -20.53 7.67 -4.87
N LYS A 17 -20.38 8.36 -6.01
CA LYS A 17 -21.48 8.67 -6.92
C LYS A 17 -22.18 7.40 -7.42
N ARG A 18 -21.42 6.41 -7.89
CA ARG A 18 -21.98 5.14 -8.41
C ARG A 18 -22.67 4.33 -7.33
N LEU A 19 -22.07 4.21 -6.15
CA LEU A 19 -22.64 3.42 -5.05
C LEU A 19 -23.91 4.04 -4.46
N THR A 20 -23.98 5.38 -4.44
CA THR A 20 -25.20 6.10 -4.09
C THR A 20 -26.28 5.90 -5.15
N ALA A 21 -25.91 5.99 -6.44
CA ALA A 21 -26.83 5.78 -7.55
C ALA A 21 -27.38 4.34 -7.62
N SER A 22 -26.59 3.34 -7.21
CA SER A 22 -27.05 1.95 -7.11
C SER A 22 -27.79 1.62 -5.82
N GLN A 23 -28.13 2.63 -5.00
CA GLN A 23 -28.83 2.50 -3.71
C GLN A 23 -28.17 1.48 -2.76
N MET A 24 -26.86 1.27 -2.87
CA MET A 24 -26.14 0.33 -1.99
C MET A 24 -25.87 0.91 -0.60
N PHE A 25 -25.87 2.24 -0.47
CA PHE A 25 -25.88 2.94 0.80
C PHE A 25 -26.52 4.33 0.67
N GLU A 26 -26.92 4.90 1.81
CA GLU A 26 -27.31 6.31 1.93
C GLU A 26 -26.30 7.03 2.83
N THR A 27 -25.91 8.25 2.44
CA THR A 27 -25.03 9.11 3.24
C THR A 27 -25.59 10.51 3.31
N ARG A 28 -25.57 11.10 4.52
CA ARG A 28 -25.94 12.50 4.74
C ARG A 28 -24.78 13.46 4.43
N THR A 29 -23.58 12.92 4.26
CA THR A 29 -22.34 13.69 4.04
C THR A 29 -21.49 13.03 2.93
N PRO A 30 -21.87 13.19 1.65
CA PRO A 30 -21.13 12.61 0.53
C PRO A 30 -19.66 13.05 0.46
N GLU A 31 -19.37 14.32 0.74
CA GLU A 31 -18.04 14.90 0.67
C GLU A 31 -17.09 14.27 1.69
N ALA A 32 -17.57 14.07 2.93
CA ALA A 32 -16.82 13.41 3.98
C ALA A 32 -16.53 11.93 3.64
N LEU A 33 -17.47 11.27 2.96
CA LEU A 33 -17.27 9.90 2.50
C LEU A 33 -16.23 9.82 1.37
N VAL A 34 -16.30 10.74 0.39
CA VAL A 34 -15.29 10.85 -0.66
C VAL A 34 -13.91 11.01 -0.06
N GLU A 35 -13.75 11.89 0.94
CA GLU A 35 -12.46 12.12 1.58
C GLU A 35 -11.95 10.89 2.32
N ARG A 36 -12.81 10.17 3.05
CA ARG A 36 -12.44 8.90 3.70
C ARG A 36 -11.97 7.85 2.69
N ILE A 37 -12.67 7.71 1.57
CA ILE A 37 -12.29 6.77 0.52
C ILE A 37 -10.98 7.18 -0.14
N ARG A 38 -10.78 8.48 -0.39
CA ARG A 38 -9.53 9.01 -0.93
C ARG A 38 -8.35 8.71 -0.02
N LEU A 39 -8.51 8.90 1.29
CA LEU A 39 -7.48 8.58 2.28
C LEU A 39 -7.19 7.07 2.34
N ALA A 40 -8.23 6.24 2.36
CA ALA A 40 -8.07 4.78 2.34
C ALA A 40 -7.34 4.29 1.08
N LEU A 41 -7.68 4.83 -0.10
CA LEU A 41 -6.99 4.52 -1.35
C LEU A 41 -5.53 4.94 -1.32
N LEU A 42 -5.22 6.12 -0.77
CA LEU A 42 -3.84 6.58 -0.63
C LEU A 42 -3.03 5.69 0.32
N GLU A 43 -3.63 5.31 1.45
CA GLU A 43 -3.00 4.41 2.40
C GLU A 43 -2.68 3.07 1.74
N GLU A 44 -3.66 2.47 1.06
CA GLU A 44 -3.50 1.20 0.35
C GLU A 44 -2.39 1.26 -0.71
N LEU A 45 -2.37 2.33 -1.52
CA LEU A 45 -1.34 2.51 -2.54
C LEU A 45 0.06 2.75 -1.95
N SER A 46 0.15 3.27 -0.73
CA SER A 46 1.42 3.53 -0.05
C SER A 46 2.01 2.32 0.67
N ILE A 47 1.20 1.27 0.92
CA ILE A 47 1.62 0.10 1.68
C ILE A 47 2.85 -0.57 1.06
N GLU A 48 2.87 -0.73 -0.26
CA GLU A 48 3.98 -1.41 -0.92
C GLU A 48 5.30 -0.63 -0.75
N ASP A 49 5.26 0.68 -0.94
CA ASP A 49 6.44 1.54 -0.78
C ASP A 49 6.94 1.52 0.67
N ARG A 50 6.03 1.54 1.64
CA ARG A 50 6.37 1.42 3.07
C ARG A 50 7.04 0.10 3.39
N VAL A 51 6.49 -1.02 2.88
CA VAL A 51 7.08 -2.35 3.06
C VAL A 51 8.45 -2.41 2.40
N ASN A 52 8.61 -1.87 1.18
CA ASN A 52 9.90 -1.85 0.49
C ASN A 52 10.95 -1.08 1.29
N GLU A 53 10.60 0.07 1.85
CA GLU A 53 11.51 0.87 2.67
C GLU A 53 11.89 0.16 3.98
N GLU A 54 10.92 -0.45 4.64
CA GLU A 54 11.17 -1.25 5.84
C GLU A 54 12.11 -2.44 5.57
N VAL A 55 11.94 -3.14 4.44
CA VAL A 55 12.85 -4.20 4.03
C VAL A 55 14.27 -3.66 3.83
N ARG A 56 14.43 -2.49 3.20
CA ARG A 56 15.76 -1.86 3.02
C ARG A 56 16.41 -1.53 4.36
N GLN A 57 15.64 -1.00 5.31
CA GLN A 57 16.11 -0.68 6.65
C GLN A 57 16.53 -1.91 7.43
N ILE A 58 15.78 -3.01 7.33
CA ILE A 58 16.16 -4.29 7.93
C ILE A 58 17.47 -4.77 7.30
N LEU A 59 17.54 -4.85 5.98
CA LEU A 59 18.71 -5.39 5.31
C LEU A 59 19.97 -4.53 5.50
N SER A 60 19.83 -3.21 5.66
CA SER A 60 20.97 -2.34 5.90
C SER A 60 21.68 -2.69 7.21
N GLN A 61 20.91 -3.07 8.25
CA GLN A 61 21.43 -3.51 9.55
C GLN A 61 22.20 -4.84 9.46
N TYR A 62 21.85 -5.71 8.51
CA TYR A 62 22.50 -7.02 8.32
C TYR A 62 23.55 -7.04 7.20
N SER A 63 23.94 -5.88 6.66
CA SER A 63 24.82 -5.77 5.49
C SER A 63 26.16 -6.49 5.66
N ASP A 64 26.76 -6.43 6.85
CA ASP A 64 28.07 -7.01 7.14
C ASP A 64 28.00 -8.54 7.30
N GLU A 65 26.90 -9.07 7.84
CA GLU A 65 26.65 -10.51 7.89
C GLU A 65 26.40 -11.07 6.50
N MET A 66 25.57 -10.41 5.68
CA MET A 66 25.30 -10.86 4.32
C MET A 66 26.56 -10.94 3.46
N ARG A 67 27.48 -9.97 3.63
CA ARG A 67 28.80 -10.03 2.97
C ARG A 67 29.64 -11.21 3.44
N ARG A 68 29.63 -11.51 4.74
CA ARG A 68 30.39 -12.64 5.33
C ARG A 68 29.81 -14.00 4.95
N SER A 69 28.48 -14.12 4.83
CA SER A 69 27.79 -15.35 4.48
C SER A 69 27.65 -15.57 2.97
N GLY A 70 28.05 -14.60 2.14
CA GLY A 70 27.93 -14.67 0.68
C GLY A 70 26.49 -14.65 0.17
N VAL A 71 25.55 -14.15 0.97
CA VAL A 71 24.12 -14.17 0.64
C VAL A 71 23.75 -12.96 -0.21
N SER A 72 22.96 -13.19 -1.26
CA SER A 72 22.50 -12.13 -2.17
C SER A 72 21.46 -11.21 -1.50
N TYR A 73 21.71 -9.90 -1.55
CA TYR A 73 20.76 -8.87 -1.11
C TYR A 73 19.40 -9.02 -1.80
N GLN A 74 19.37 -9.29 -3.11
CA GLN A 74 18.11 -9.44 -3.86
C GLN A 74 17.27 -10.62 -3.36
N GLU A 75 17.91 -11.73 -3.00
CA GLU A 75 17.21 -12.90 -2.49
C GLU A 75 16.64 -12.64 -1.09
N MET A 76 17.43 -12.00 -0.23
CA MET A 76 16.97 -11.62 1.11
C MET A 76 15.87 -10.57 1.06
N PHE A 77 15.95 -9.61 0.14
CA PHE A 77 14.88 -8.65 -0.07
C PHE A 77 13.55 -9.32 -0.38
N LYS A 78 13.55 -10.30 -1.30
CA LYS A 78 12.34 -11.07 -1.61
C LYS A 78 11.83 -11.87 -0.40
N LYS A 79 12.72 -12.52 0.34
CA LYS A 79 12.34 -13.32 1.53
C LYS A 79 11.72 -12.46 2.63
N VAL A 80 12.39 -11.35 2.99
CA VAL A 80 11.93 -10.45 4.05
C VAL A 80 10.64 -9.73 3.63
N LYS A 81 10.55 -9.26 2.37
CA LYS A 81 9.30 -8.68 1.83
C LYS A 81 8.12 -9.67 1.94
N ASN A 82 8.33 -10.92 1.56
CA ASN A 82 7.30 -11.97 1.66
C ASN A 82 6.92 -12.30 3.11
N GLN A 83 7.88 -12.27 4.02
CA GLN A 83 7.63 -12.50 5.44
C GLN A 83 6.75 -11.37 6.02
N ILE A 84 7.13 -10.11 5.81
CA ILE A 84 6.35 -8.95 6.27
C ILE A 84 4.94 -8.97 5.66
N ALA A 85 4.83 -9.31 4.38
CA ALA A 85 3.53 -9.42 3.71
C ALA A 85 2.62 -10.47 4.38
N ARG A 86 3.17 -11.63 4.73
CA ARG A 86 2.42 -12.71 5.39
C ARG A 86 2.01 -12.34 6.80
N GLU A 87 2.93 -11.79 7.59
CA GLU A 87 2.67 -11.41 8.99
C GLU A 87 1.58 -10.34 9.07
N ARG A 88 1.60 -9.38 8.14
CA ARG A 88 0.62 -8.28 8.10
C ARG A 88 -0.60 -8.56 7.21
N LYS A 89 -0.71 -9.77 6.65
CA LYS A 89 -1.77 -10.19 5.72
C LYS A 89 -1.96 -9.20 4.54
N LEU A 90 -0.87 -8.63 4.06
CA LEU A 90 -0.87 -7.64 2.98
C LEU A 90 -0.99 -8.34 1.63
N ILE A 91 -1.76 -7.73 0.72
CA ILE A 91 -1.81 -8.15 -0.68
C ILE A 91 -0.83 -7.28 -1.45
N LEU A 92 0.38 -7.78 -1.65
CA LEU A 92 1.36 -7.13 -2.51
C LEU A 92 1.08 -7.53 -3.97
N ARG A 93 0.95 -6.54 -4.85
CA ARG A 93 0.69 -6.73 -6.29
C ARG A 93 1.92 -6.43 -7.14
#